data_AF-A0A836TTC3-F1
#
_entry.id   AF-A0A836TTC3-F1
#
_cell.length_a   1.000
_cell.length_b   1.000
_cell.length_c   1.000
_cell.angle_alpha   90.00
_cell.angle_beta   90.00
_cell.angle_gamma   90.00
#
_symmetry.space_group_name_H-M   'P 1'
#
loop_
_entity.id
_entity.type
_entity.pdbx_description
1 polymer ?
#
loop_
_entity_poly.entity_id
_entity_poly.type
_entity_poly.pdbx_seq_one_letter_code
_entity_poly.pdbx_strand_id
1 'polypeptide(L)'
;MQDFLNDFEQDHASVEVDYLHGEQTVERLGSEAGNIGLYSEVIDKHALFPTIRRDGPLPRKSFSLGEATEKRYYLECRRIATE
;
A
#
# COMPACT_ATOMS: atom_id res chain seq x y z
N MET A 1 -4.85 10.04 6.01
CA MET A 1 -4.20 8.87 6.65
C MET A 1 -2.69 8.90 6.44
N GLN A 2 -2.19 8.91 5.20
CA GLN A 2 -0.74 8.93 4.97
C GLN A 2 -0.03 10.10 5.64
N ASP A 3 -0.57 11.31 5.51
CA ASP A 3 0.03 12.50 6.11
C ASP A 3 0.08 12.38 7.64
N PHE A 4 -1.00 11.89 8.26
CA PHE A 4 -1.01 11.60 9.69
C PHE A 4 0.08 10.61 10.12
N LEU A 5 0.29 9.51 9.37
CA LEU A 5 1.34 8.54 9.70
C LEU A 5 2.73 9.15 9.55
N ASN A 6 2.95 9.98 8.53
CA ASN A 6 4.22 10.68 8.34
C ASN A 6 4.49 11.65 9.49
N ASP A 7 3.49 12.45 9.88
CA ASP A 7 3.61 13.41 10.98
C ASP A 7 3.85 12.68 12.31
N PHE A 8 3.12 11.59 12.55
CA PHE A 8 3.28 10.77 13.76
C PHE A 8 4.68 10.16 13.89
N GLU A 9 5.23 9.64 12.79
CA GLU A 9 6.60 9.11 12.73
C GLU A 9 7.65 10.21 12.93
N GLN A 10 7.42 11.42 12.42
CA GLN A 10 8.30 12.57 12.64
C GLN A 10 8.29 13.04 14.10
N ASP A 11 7.12 13.10 14.72
CA ASP A 11 6.95 13.57 16.10
C ASP A 11 7.44 12.55 17.15
N HIS A 12 7.54 11.27 16.78
CA HIS A 12 7.91 10.17 17.68
C HIS A 12 9.09 9.38 17.12
N ALA A 13 10.31 9.80 17.43
CA ALA A 13 11.56 9.20 16.90
C ALA A 13 11.76 7.70 17.19
N SER A 14 11.00 7.10 18.10
CA SER A 14 11.03 5.66 18.40
C SER A 14 10.00 4.84 17.61
N VAL A 15 9.17 5.49 16.78
CA VAL A 15 8.14 4.86 15.96
C VAL A 15 8.68 4.69 14.55
N GLU A 16 8.39 3.54 13.95
CA GLU A 16 8.64 3.25 12.54
C GLU A 16 7.34 2.73 11.92
N VAL A 17 7.00 3.21 10.72
CA VAL A 17 5.80 2.75 10.00
C VAL A 17 6.18 1.82 8.85
N ASP A 18 5.94 0.53 9.04
CA ASP A 18 6.09 -0.48 7.98
C ASP A 18 4.73 -0.88 7.37
N TYR A 19 4.79 -1.28 6.10
CA TYR A 19 3.65 -1.66 5.28
C TYR A 19 3.85 -3.09 4.80
N LEU A 20 3.15 -3.99 5.50
CA LEU A 20 3.26 -5.44 5.35
C LEU A 20 2.07 -5.99 4.58
N HIS A 21 2.32 -7.06 3.82
CA HIS A 21 1.26 -7.76 3.10
C HIS A 21 0.84 -9.03 3.87
N GLY A 22 -0.47 -9.28 3.89
CA GLY A 22 -1.06 -10.47 4.50
C GLY A 22 -1.48 -10.25 5.96
N GLU A 23 -2.73 -10.62 6.26
CA GLU A 23 -3.35 -10.41 7.57
C GLU A 23 -2.61 -11.12 8.71
N GLN A 24 -2.12 -12.34 8.47
CA GLN A 24 -1.40 -13.14 9.47
C GLN A 24 -0.10 -12.44 9.93
N THR A 25 0.59 -11.74 9.03
CA THR A 25 1.81 -11.01 9.36
C THR A 25 1.50 -9.81 10.23
N VAL A 26 0.44 -9.07 9.90
CA VAL A 26 -0.05 -7.91 10.67
C VAL A 26 -0.52 -8.35 12.06
N GLU A 27 -1.27 -9.46 12.14
CA GLU A 27 -1.75 -10.00 13.41
C GLU A 27 -0.59 -10.39 14.32
N ARG A 28 0.38 -11.13 13.79
CA ARG A 28 1.53 -11.61 14.56
C ARG A 28 2.36 -10.44 15.11
N LEU A 29 2.77 -9.50 14.26
CA LEU A 29 3.64 -8.40 14.67
C LEU A 29 2.91 -7.32 15.46
N GLY A 30 1.65 -7.03 15.10
CA GLY A 30 0.81 -6.06 15.80
C GLY A 30 0.38 -6.49 17.18
N SER A 31 0.44 -7.80 17.48
CA SER A 31 0.17 -8.34 18.83
C SER A 31 1.38 -8.34 19.75
N GLU A 32 2.57 -8.00 19.26
CA GLU A 32 3.78 -7.87 20.08
C GLU A 32 3.73 -6.61 20.96
N ALA A 33 4.35 -6.66 22.14
CA ALA A 33 4.33 -5.53 23.07
C ALA A 33 5.04 -4.30 22.47
N GLY A 34 4.35 -3.16 22.44
CA GLY A 34 4.86 -1.91 21.87
C GLY A 34 4.50 -1.71 20.40
N ASN A 35 3.84 -2.68 19.76
CA ASN A 35 3.42 -2.60 18.37
C ASN A 35 1.90 -2.37 18.23
N ILE A 36 1.49 -1.93 17.04
CA ILE A 36 0.10 -1.86 16.63
C ILE A 36 -0.05 -2.35 15.19
N GLY A 37 -1.04 -3.22 14.95
CA GLY A 37 -1.42 -3.66 13.61
C GLY A 37 -2.61 -2.85 13.09
N LEU A 38 -2.53 -2.35 11.86
CA LEU A 38 -3.61 -1.65 11.19
C LEU A 38 -4.04 -2.43 9.93
N TYR A 39 -5.34 -2.74 9.83
CA TYR A 39 -5.92 -3.35 8.64
C TYR A 39 -6.55 -2.26 7.78
N SER A 40 -6.23 -2.28 6.49
CA SER A 40 -6.83 -1.38 5.50
C SER A 40 -7.83 -2.16 4.65
N GLU A 41 -8.93 -1.52 4.28
CA GLU A 41 -9.90 -2.12 3.36
C GLU A 41 -9.25 -2.38 1.99
N VAL A 42 -9.60 -3.53 1.40
CA VAL A 42 -9.16 -3.84 0.04
C VAL A 42 -9.89 -2.93 -0.93
N ILE A 43 -9.14 -2.09 -1.63
CA ILE A 43 -9.68 -1.23 -2.69
C ILE A 43 -9.92 -2.09 -3.93
N ASP A 44 -11.15 -2.07 -4.45
CA ASP A 44 -11.47 -2.71 -5.72
C ASP A 44 -10.58 -2.13 -6.83
N LYS A 45 -9.98 -2.99 -7.67
CA LYS A 45 -9.13 -2.59 -8.80
C LYS A 45 -9.82 -1.62 -9.76
N HIS A 46 -11.13 -1.74 -9.91
CA HIS A 46 -11.95 -0.85 -10.74
C HIS A 46 -12.22 0.51 -10.06
N ALA A 47 -12.08 0.58 -8.73
CA ALA A 47 -12.21 1.82 -7.97
C ALA A 47 -10.92 2.64 -7.90
N LEU A 48 -9.76 2.07 -8.25
CA LEU A 48 -8.45 2.76 -8.15
C LEU A 48 -8.45 4.15 -8.82
N PHE A 49 -8.72 4.21 -10.13
CA PHE A 49 -8.68 5.48 -10.86
C PHE A 49 -9.81 6.45 -10.48
N PRO A 50 -11.08 5.99 -10.31
CA PRO A 50 -12.14 6.85 -9.80
C PRO A 50 -11.79 7.50 -8.45
N THR A 51 -11.22 6.74 -7.52
CA THR A 51 -10.81 7.22 -6.20
C THR A 51 -9.67 8.23 -6.32
N ILE A 52 -8.62 7.92 -7.10
CA ILE A 52 -7.50 8.87 -7.29
C ILE A 52 -7.98 10.20 -7.87
N ARG A 53 -8.90 10.16 -8.84
CA ARG A 53 -9.45 11.37 -9.45
C ARG A 53 -10.26 12.21 -8.46
N ARG A 54 -10.97 11.57 -7.53
CA ARG A 54 -11.85 12.26 -6.57
C ARG A 54 -11.09 12.74 -5.33
N ASP A 55 -10.28 11.86 -4.74
CA ASP A 55 -9.71 12.01 -3.40
C ASP A 55 -8.20 12.23 -3.40
N GLY A 56 -7.56 12.15 -4.58
CA GLY A 56 -6.12 12.25 -4.71
C GLY A 56 -5.38 10.93 -4.46
N PRO A 57 -4.05 10.96 -4.30
CA PRO A 57 -3.25 9.75 -4.17
C PRO A 57 -3.63 8.94 -2.93
N LEU A 58 -3.65 7.62 -3.07
CA LEU A 58 -3.85 6.69 -1.97
C LEU A 58 -2.62 6.64 -1.05
N PRO A 59 -2.78 6.24 0.23
CA PRO A 59 -1.63 5.96 1.08
C PRO A 59 -0.71 4.89 0.47
N ARG A 60 0.55 4.92 0.89
CA ARG A 60 1.58 4.04 0.36
C ARG A 60 1.16 2.59 0.57
N LYS A 61 1.36 1.77 -0.47
CA LYS A 61 1.07 0.32 -0.44
C LYS A 61 -0.38 -0.04 -0.04
N SER A 62 -1.34 0.88 -0.17
CA SER A 62 -2.79 0.61 0.07
C SER A 62 -3.48 -0.14 -1.07
N PHE A 63 -2.81 -0.32 -2.20
CA PHE A 63 -3.36 -1.03 -3.35
C PHE A 63 -2.33 -2.03 -3.88
N SER A 64 -2.78 -3.26 -4.16
CA SER A 64 -2.01 -4.26 -4.88
C SER A 64 -2.73 -4.63 -6.17
N LEU A 65 -2.08 -4.45 -7.31
CA LEU A 65 -2.58 -4.93 -8.59
C LEU A 65 -2.17 -6.39 -8.78
N GLY A 66 -3.10 -7.32 -8.50
CA GLY A 66 -2.89 -8.76 -8.68
C GLY A 66 -2.01 -9.43 -7.61
N GLU A 67 -2.01 -10.75 -7.66
CA GLU A 67 -1.23 -11.61 -6.76
C GLU A 67 0.26 -11.58 -7.13
N ALA A 68 1.14 -11.86 -6.16
CA ALA A 68 2.58 -11.90 -6.38
C ALA A 68 2.98 -12.86 -7.52
N THR A 69 2.19 -13.93 -7.70
CA THR A 69 2.39 -14.92 -8.75
C THR A 69 2.08 -14.40 -10.15
N GLU A 70 1.09 -13.49 -10.29
CA GLU A 70 0.66 -12.87 -11.55
C GLU A 70 1.65 -11.79 -12.00
N LYS A 71 2.32 -11.13 -11.05
CA LYS A 71 3.36 -10.12 -11.32
C LYS A 71 4.63 -10.69 -11.94
N ARG A 72 4.85 -12.01 -11.88
CA ARG A 72 6.06 -12.68 -12.41
C ARG A 72 6.21 -12.59 -13.92
N TYR A 73 5.14 -12.27 -14.65
CA TYR A 73 5.13 -12.26 -16.12
C TYR A 73 4.58 -10.95 -16.71
N TYR A 74 4.65 -9.83 -15.98
CA TYR A 74 4.22 -8.54 -16.52
C TYR A 74 5.25 -8.01 -17.53
N LEU A 75 4.81 -7.82 -18.78
CA LEU A 75 5.62 -7.28 -19.86
C LEU A 75 4.90 -6.09 -20.46
N GLU A 76 5.34 -4.88 -20.10
CA GLU A 76 4.83 -3.64 -20.69
C GLU A 76 5.81 -3.18 -21.77
N CYS A 77 5.33 -3.07 -23.01
CA CYS A 77 6.13 -2.65 -24.14
C CYS A 77 5.44 -1.51 -24.88
N ARG A 78 6.21 -0.46 -25.19
CA ARG A 78 5.78 0.60 -26.10
C ARG A 78 6.32 0.29 -27.49
N ARG A 79 5.43 0.16 -28.48
CA ARG A 79 5.85 0.03 -29.89
C ARG A 79 6.63 1.28 -30.29
N ILE A 80 7.87 1.12 -30.72
CA ILE A 80 8.60 2.18 -31.43
C ILE A 80 8.00 2.21 -32.84
N ALA A 81 7.28 3.28 -33.17
CA ALA A 81 6.84 3.54 -34.52
C ALA A 81 7.90 4.38 -35.23
N THR A 82 8.43 3.89 -36.34
CA THR A 82 9.08 4.73 -37.35
C THR A 82 7.98 5.40 -38.17
N GLU A 83 8.19 6.67 -38.55
CA GLU A 83 7.24 7.50 -39.33
C GLU A 83 6.71 6.82 -40.59
#